data_AF-F3KEW9-F1
#
_entry.id   AF-F3KEW9-F1
#
_cell.length_a   1.000
_cell.length_b   1.000
_cell.length_c   1.000
_cell.angle_alpha   90.00
_cell.angle_beta   90.00
_cell.angle_gamma   90.00
#
_symmetry.space_group_name_H-M   'P 1'
#
loop_
_entity.id
_entity.type
_entity.pdbx_description
1 polymer ?
#
loop_
_entity_poly.entity_id
_entity_poly.type
_entity_poly.pdbx_seq_one_letter_code
_entity_poly.pdbx_strand_id
1 'polypeptide(L)'
;MYLDSQHRLIRYQPHFYGTIDSASVYPRELVKSAIEYNAAAVILAHNHPSGVAEPSQADRQITEQVRKAMSLIGVRVLDHMVVGDSEVVSFAERGWL
;
A
#
# COMPACT_ATOMS: atom_id res chain seq x y z
N MET A 1 -3.91 3.32 3.69
CA MET A 1 -4.70 4.56 3.84
C MET A 1 -5.72 4.62 2.73
N TYR A 2 -6.95 5.03 3.04
CA TYR A 2 -8.06 5.18 2.10
C TYR A 2 -8.42 6.65 1.95
N LEU A 3 -8.51 7.13 0.72
CA LEU A 3 -8.64 8.55 0.39
C LEU A 3 -9.85 8.83 -0.51
N ASP A 4 -10.39 10.04 -0.42
CA ASP A 4 -11.44 10.52 -1.30
C ASP A 4 -10.88 11.04 -2.64
N SER A 5 -11.76 11.55 -3.51
CA SER A 5 -11.40 12.04 -4.85
C SER A 5 -10.51 13.29 -4.82
N GLN A 6 -10.46 14.01 -3.70
CA GLN A 6 -9.59 15.16 -3.44
C GLN A 6 -8.34 14.75 -2.66
N HIS A 7 -8.06 13.45 -2.54
CA HIS A 7 -6.91 12.87 -1.83
C HIS A 7 -6.89 13.21 -0.34
N ARG A 8 -8.06 13.43 0.28
CA ARG A 8 -8.17 13.59 1.74
C ARG A 8 -8.34 12.23 2.39
N LEU A 9 -7.68 12.03 3.53
CA LEU A 9 -7.77 10.77 4.28
C LEU A 9 -9.20 10.55 4.79
N ILE A 10 -9.84 9.47 4.34
CA ILE A 10 -11.11 8.97 4.88
C ILE A 10 -10.82 8.11 6.11
N ARG A 11 -9.90 7.14 5.94
CA ARG A 11 -9.60 6.14 6.96
C ARG A 11 -8.17 5.64 6.86
N TYR A 12 -7.52 5.53 8.01
CA TYR A 12 -6.34 4.70 8.19
C TYR A 12 -6.75 3.34 8.78
N GLN A 13 -6.28 2.25 8.19
CA GLN A 13 -6.61 0.88 8.60
C GLN A 13 -5.34 0.03 8.46
N PRO A 14 -4.76 -0.47 9.57
CA PRO A 14 -3.79 -1.54 9.52
C PRO A 14 -4.47 -2.83 9.07
N HIS A 15 -3.98 -3.46 8.01
CA HIS A 15 -4.55 -4.70 7.46
C HIS A 15 -3.79 -5.95 7.86
N PHE A 16 -2.47 -5.86 7.87
CA PHE A 16 -1.61 -7.02 7.99
C PHE A 16 -0.54 -6.71 9.03
N TYR A 17 -0.31 -7.68 9.90
CA TYR A 17 0.83 -7.70 10.79
C TYR A 17 1.76 -8.78 10.26
N GLY A 18 2.97 -8.39 9.90
CA GLY A 18 3.99 -9.33 9.46
C GLY A 18 4.56 -10.14 10.62
N THR A 19 5.28 -11.19 10.26
CA THR A 19 6.32 -11.79 11.12
C THR A 19 7.67 -11.13 10.80
N ILE A 20 8.76 -11.67 11.36
CA ILE A 20 10.12 -11.22 11.03
C ILE A 20 10.44 -11.45 9.54
N ASP A 21 9.93 -12.55 8.96
CA ASP A 21 10.33 -13.02 7.63
C ASP A 21 9.34 -12.68 6.52
N SER A 22 8.07 -12.39 6.83
CA SER A 22 7.08 -12.03 5.81
C SER A 22 5.78 -11.46 6.39
N ALA A 23 5.07 -10.67 5.58
CA ALA A 23 3.67 -10.34 5.79
C ALA A 23 2.85 -10.89 4.63
N SER A 24 1.88 -11.76 4.91
CA SER A 24 0.91 -12.19 3.89
C SER A 24 -0.07 -11.05 3.63
N VAL A 25 0.05 -10.43 2.47
CA VAL A 25 -0.86 -9.39 2.00
C VAL A 25 -1.91 -10.03 1.10
N TYR A 26 -3.17 -9.77 1.40
CA TYR A 26 -4.30 -10.29 0.62
C TYR A 26 -5.01 -9.13 -0.09
N PRO A 27 -4.81 -8.93 -1.42
CA PRO A 27 -5.45 -7.85 -2.16
C PRO A 27 -6.97 -7.79 -1.99
N ARG A 28 -7.64 -8.95 -1.83
CA ARG A 28 -9.09 -9.01 -1.58
C ARG A 28 -9.54 -8.24 -0.33
N GLU A 29 -8.75 -8.21 0.74
CA GLU A 29 -9.11 -7.49 1.96
C GLU A 29 -8.96 -5.98 1.77
N LEU A 30 -7.94 -5.56 1.01
CA LEU A 30 -7.76 -4.16 0.63
C LEU A 30 -8.92 -3.70 -0.27
N VAL A 31 -9.32 -4.52 -1.25
CA VAL A 31 -10.45 -4.23 -2.14
C VAL A 31 -11.75 -4.11 -1.36
N LYS A 32 -12.03 -5.04 -0.43
CA LYS A 32 -13.22 -4.97 0.43
C LYS A 32 -13.28 -3.65 1.20
N SER A 33 -12.20 -3.26 1.85
CA SER A 33 -12.16 -2.01 2.61
C SER A 33 -12.18 -0.76 1.73
N ALA A 34 -11.62 -0.80 0.52
CA ALA A 34 -11.73 0.31 -0.43
C ALA A 34 -13.20 0.57 -0.80
N ILE A 35 -13.97 -0.50 -1.04
CA ILE A 35 -15.40 -0.42 -1.32
C ILE A 35 -16.17 0.03 -0.08
N GLU A 36 -15.90 -0.57 1.08
CA GLU A 36 -16.55 -0.24 2.36
C GLU A 36 -16.42 1.25 2.70
N TYR A 37 -15.23 1.82 2.50
CA TYR A 37 -14.95 3.23 2.79
C TYR A 37 -15.23 4.18 1.64
N ASN A 38 -15.78 3.69 0.51
CA ASN A 38 -16.00 4.48 -0.70
C ASN A 38 -14.75 5.25 -1.15
N ALA A 39 -13.59 4.60 -1.06
CA ALA A 39 -12.32 5.22 -1.39
C ALA A 39 -12.21 5.45 -2.90
N ALA A 40 -11.77 6.63 -3.32
CA ALA A 40 -11.40 6.91 -4.71
C ALA A 40 -9.92 6.60 -4.98
N ALA A 41 -9.12 6.52 -3.92
CA ALA A 41 -7.70 6.25 -3.98
C ALA A 41 -7.19 5.60 -2.67
N VAL A 42 -6.03 4.94 -2.76
CA VAL A 42 -5.32 4.35 -1.64
C VAL A 42 -3.84 4.69 -1.67
N ILE A 43 -3.23 4.76 -0.49
CA ILE A 43 -1.77 4.71 -0.31
C ILE A 43 -1.46 3.49 0.56
N LEU A 44 -0.54 2.65 0.10
CA LEU A 44 -0.02 1.51 0.85
C LEU A 44 1.17 1.97 1.69
N ALA A 45 1.34 1.42 2.88
CA ALA A 45 2.54 1.61 3.66
C ALA A 45 2.84 0.39 4.51
N HIS A 46 4.11 0.04 4.60
CA HIS A 46 4.61 -0.93 5.57
C HIS A 46 5.97 -0.52 6.09
N ASN A 47 6.29 -0.97 7.29
CA ASN A 47 7.58 -0.77 7.90
C ASN A 47 8.46 -2.01 7.68
N HIS A 48 9.76 -1.79 7.47
CA HIS A 48 10.78 -2.84 7.52
C HIS A 48 11.41 -2.83 8.92
N PRO A 49 11.22 -3.89 9.75
CA PRO A 49 11.80 -3.93 11.09
C PRO A 49 13.34 -3.90 11.12
N SER A 50 14.00 -4.15 9.98
CA SER A 50 15.44 -4.01 9.81
C SER A 50 15.92 -2.56 9.82
N GLY A 51 15.01 -1.59 9.69
CA GLY A 51 15.33 -0.16 9.59
C GLY A 51 15.74 0.31 8.19
N VAL A 52 15.92 -0.61 7.23
CA VAL A 52 16.30 -0.29 5.83
C VAL A 52 15.04 -0.13 4.99
N ALA A 53 14.88 1.00 4.30
CA ALA A 53 13.66 1.27 3.51
C ALA A 53 13.70 0.74 2.07
N GLU A 54 14.79 0.09 1.65
CA GLU A 54 14.92 -0.44 0.28
C GLU A 54 13.88 -1.54 0.02
N PRO A 55 12.95 -1.34 -0.95
CA PRO A 55 11.89 -2.31 -1.17
C PRO A 55 12.41 -3.61 -1.78
N SER A 56 11.95 -4.74 -1.25
CA SER A 56 12.27 -6.06 -1.77
C SER A 56 11.58 -6.35 -3.11
N GLN A 57 11.99 -7.42 -3.78
CA GLN A 57 11.26 -7.90 -4.97
C GLN A 57 9.82 -8.31 -4.62
N ALA A 58 9.60 -8.87 -3.43
CA ALA A 58 8.27 -9.24 -2.95
C ALA A 58 7.37 -8.01 -2.81
N ASP A 59 7.91 -6.90 -2.27
CA ASP A 59 7.21 -5.62 -2.15
C ASP A 59 6.74 -5.13 -3.53
N ARG A 60 7.59 -5.22 -4.56
CA ARG A 60 7.20 -4.84 -5.93
C ARG A 60 6.11 -5.73 -6.51
N GLN A 61 6.25 -7.05 -6.34
CA GLN A 61 5.27 -8.01 -6.86
C GLN A 61 3.89 -7.81 -6.24
N ILE A 62 3.83 -7.64 -4.91
CA ILE A 62 2.55 -7.42 -4.23
C ILE A 62 1.94 -6.08 -4.59
N THR A 63 2.76 -5.02 -4.73
CA THR A 63 2.29 -3.70 -5.17
C THR A 63 1.60 -3.79 -6.51
N GLU A 64 2.20 -4.48 -7.48
CA GLU A 64 1.60 -4.68 -8.80
C GLU A 64 0.30 -5.48 -8.75
N GLN A 65 0.20 -6.50 -7.90
CA GLN A 65 -1.04 -7.24 -7.71
C GLN A 65 -2.15 -6.36 -7.12
N VAL A 66 -1.83 -5.55 -6.11
CA VAL A 66 -2.78 -4.62 -5.50
C VAL A 66 -3.21 -3.55 -6.49
N ARG A 67 -2.27 -2.96 -7.24
CA ARG A 67 -2.54 -1.95 -8.27
C ARG A 67 -3.52 -2.49 -9.32
N LYS A 68 -3.28 -3.71 -9.83
CA LYS A 68 -4.19 -4.38 -10.76
C LYS A 68 -5.58 -4.60 -10.14
N ALA A 69 -5.65 -5.14 -8.93
CA ALA A 69 -6.92 -5.40 -8.25
C ALA A 69 -7.74 -4.12 -8.00
N MET A 70 -7.10 -3.05 -7.55
CA MET A 70 -7.75 -1.75 -7.31
C MET A 70 -8.21 -1.10 -8.62
N SER A 71 -7.44 -1.23 -9.70
CA SER A 71 -7.81 -0.67 -11.00
C SER A 71 -9.14 -1.25 -11.54
N LEU A 72 -9.44 -2.51 -11.23
CA LEU A 72 -10.70 -3.17 -11.65
C LEU A 72 -11.94 -2.55 -11.01
N ILE A 73 -11.78 -1.86 -9.87
CA ILE A 73 -12.87 -1.18 -9.16
C ILE A 73 -12.76 0.35 -9.23
N GLY A 74 -11.91 0.89 -10.11
CA GLY A 74 -11.75 2.34 -10.29
C GLY A 74 -11.04 3.06 -9.14
N VAL A 75 -10.32 2.33 -8.28
CA VAL A 75 -9.56 2.90 -7.15
C VAL A 75 -8.10 3.05 -7.55
N ARG A 76 -7.54 4.25 -7.38
CA ARG A 76 -6.13 4.52 -7.73
C ARG A 76 -5.21 4.15 -6.57
N VAL A 77 -4.12 3.43 -6.85
CA VAL A 77 -3.00 3.32 -5.90
C VAL A 77 -2.08 4.52 -6.16
N LEU A 78 -2.07 5.49 -5.25
CA LEU A 78 -1.29 6.73 -5.44
C LEU A 78 0.18 6.54 -5.06
N ASP A 79 0.42 5.73 -4.03
CA ASP A 79 1.78 5.42 -3.60
C ASP A 79 1.84 4.10 -2.81
N HIS A 80 3.06 3.58 -2.68
CA HIS A 80 3.45 2.59 -1.72
C HIS A 80 4.71 3.06 -0.99
N MET A 81 4.59 3.31 0.30
CA MET A 81 5.67 3.83 1.13
C MET A 81 6.30 2.72 1.98
N VAL A 82 7.59 2.49 1.81
CA VAL A 82 8.37 1.59 2.68
C VAL A 82 9.08 2.43 3.72
N VAL A 83 8.77 2.18 4.99
CA VAL A 83 9.25 2.98 6.12
C VAL A 83 10.39 2.25 6.83
N GLY A 84 11.59 2.84 6.78
CA GLY A 84 12.76 2.44 7.58
C GLY A 84 12.93 3.34 8.82
N ASP A 85 14.09 3.27 9.46
CA ASP A 85 14.36 4.01 10.69
C ASP A 85 14.60 5.50 10.45
N SER A 86 15.29 5.85 9.36
CA SER A 86 15.73 7.21 9.06
C SER A 86 15.25 7.73 7.71
N GLU A 87 14.63 6.88 6.91
CA GLU A 87 14.16 7.20 5.58
C GLU A 87 12.85 6.48 5.24
N VAL A 88 12.14 7.04 4.27
CA VAL A 88 10.96 6.46 3.67
C VAL A 88 11.18 6.42 2.16
N VAL A 89 10.96 5.27 1.56
CA VAL A 89 11.01 5.13 0.10
C VAL A 89 9.59 5.13 -0.47
N SER A 90 9.33 6.07 -1.37
CA SER A 90 8.12 6.12 -2.19
C SER A 90 8.30 5.35 -3.50
N PHE A 91 7.36 4.46 -3.82
CA PHE A 91 7.33 3.80 -5.12
C PHE A 91 6.98 4.79 -6.25
N ALA A 92 6.11 5.76 -5.97
CA ALA A 92 5.73 6.78 -6.94
C ALA A 92 6.93 7.67 -7.32
N GLU A 93 7.72 8.12 -6.34
CA GLU A 93 8.94 8.92 -6.59
C GLU A 93 10.00 8.14 -7.37
N ARG A 94 10.05 6.81 -7.22
CA ARG A 94 10.92 5.91 -7.98
C ARG A 94 10.39 5.56 -9.38
N GLY A 95 9.17 5.99 -9.73
CA GLY A 95 8.54 5.66 -11.01
C GLY A 95 8.13 4.19 -11.15
N TRP A 96 7.81 3.52 -10.04
CA TRP A 96 7.46 2.09 -10.00
C TRP A 96 5.94 1.81 -9.93
N LEU A 97 5.10 2.84 -10.07
CA LEU A 97 3.63 2.75 -10.04
C LEU A 97 2.97 3.22 -11.34
#